data_AF-A0A968DRC8-F1
#
_entry.id   AF-A0A968DRC8-F1
#
_cell.length_a   1.000
_cell.length_b   1.000
_cell.length_c   1.000
_cell.angle_alpha   90.00
_cell.angle_beta   90.00
_cell.angle_gamma   90.00
#
_symmetry.space_group_name_H-M   'P 1'
#
loop_
_entity.id
_entity.type
_entity.pdbx_description
1 polymer ?
#
loop_
_entity_poly.entity_id
_entity_poly.type
_entity_poly.pdbx_seq_one_letter_code
_entity_poly.pdbx_strand_id
1 'polypeptide(L)'
;MSPSISQKVKDAYLAPQKKQTREKRYETLSNREREVFQLIAEGFTTKQITETLCISTSTVKSHRANIMEKLGLTSPVQLGRFA
;
A
#
# COMPACT_ATOMS: atom_id res chain seq x y z
N MET A 1 -10.20 37.47 -31.11
CA MET A 1 -11.08 36.99 -30.03
C MET A 1 -10.84 35.49 -29.86
N SER A 2 -9.79 35.11 -29.13
CA SER A 2 -9.56 33.69 -28.80
C SER A 2 -10.57 33.25 -27.74
N PRO A 3 -11.37 32.20 -27.99
CA PRO A 3 -12.23 31.65 -26.96
C PRO A 3 -11.36 30.95 -25.92
N SER A 4 -11.44 31.45 -24.68
CA SER A 4 -10.78 30.93 -23.51
C SER A 4 -11.13 29.46 -23.29
N ILE A 5 -10.11 28.60 -23.40
CA ILE A 5 -10.12 27.25 -22.84
C ILE A 5 -10.08 27.43 -21.31
N SER A 6 -11.21 27.78 -20.71
CA SER A 6 -11.36 28.02 -19.28
C SER A 6 -12.62 27.36 -18.78
N GLN A 7 -12.71 26.03 -18.92
CA GLN A 7 -13.57 25.26 -18.01
C GLN A 7 -13.34 23.74 -17.97
N LYS A 8 -12.46 23.16 -18.79
CA LYS A 8 -12.28 21.69 -18.86
C LYS A 8 -10.86 21.18 -18.60
N VAL A 9 -10.14 21.77 -17.63
CA VAL A 9 -8.80 21.26 -17.25
C VAL A 9 -8.61 21.08 -15.74
N LYS A 10 -9.63 21.30 -14.92
CA LYS A 10 -9.49 21.22 -13.45
C LYS A 10 -9.55 19.79 -12.90
N ASP A 11 -10.18 18.85 -13.61
CA ASP A 11 -10.29 17.46 -13.12
C ASP A 11 -9.07 16.59 -13.49
N ALA A 12 -8.30 16.98 -14.51
CA ALA A 12 -7.12 16.22 -14.95
C ALA A 12 -5.86 16.47 -14.11
N TYR A 13 -5.85 17.51 -13.26
CA TYR A 13 -4.62 17.95 -12.56
C TYR A 13 -4.51 17.48 -11.08
N LEU A 14 -5.58 16.91 -10.51
CA LEU A 14 -5.62 16.50 -9.09
C LEU A 14 -5.26 15.03 -8.83
N ALA A 15 -5.10 14.21 -9.88
CA ALA A 15 -4.87 12.77 -9.77
C ALA A 15 -3.41 12.29 -9.55
N PRO A 16 -2.32 12.98 -9.98
CA PRO A 16 -0.99 12.37 -9.92
C PRO A 16 -0.36 12.37 -8.51
N GLN A 17 -0.73 13.30 -7.62
CA GLN A 17 -0.04 13.44 -6.32
C GLN A 17 -0.29 12.26 -5.36
N LYS A 18 -1.51 11.72 -5.31
CA LYS A 18 -1.84 10.61 -4.41
C LYS A 18 -1.15 9.31 -4.83
N LYS A 19 -1.04 9.04 -6.14
CA LYS A 19 -0.39 7.83 -6.66
C LYS A 19 1.11 7.87 -6.38
N GLN A 20 1.78 9.00 -6.67
CA GLN A 20 3.21 9.17 -6.42
C GLN A 20 3.56 9.04 -4.93
N THR A 21 2.67 9.48 -4.04
CA THR A 21 2.88 9.37 -2.59
C THR A 21 2.74 7.93 -2.09
N ARG A 22 1.83 7.13 -2.67
CA ARG A 22 1.68 5.70 -2.35
C ARG A 22 2.89 4.89 -2.81
N GLU A 23 3.35 5.11 -4.03
CA GLU A 23 4.55 4.44 -4.59
C GLU A 23 5.77 4.72 -3.71
N LYS A 24 6.02 6.00 -3.37
CA LYS A 24 7.12 6.36 -2.46
C LYS A 24 7.04 5.69 -1.08
N ARG A 25 5.83 5.56 -0.51
CA ARG A 25 5.66 4.85 0.78
C ARG A 25 5.89 3.36 0.64
N TYR A 26 5.43 2.75 -0.46
CA TYR A 26 5.70 1.35 -0.75
C TYR A 26 7.20 1.07 -0.90
N GLU A 27 7.96 2.00 -1.49
CA GLU A 27 9.42 1.90 -1.60
C GLU A 27 10.13 1.86 -0.23
N THR A 28 9.55 2.43 0.83
CA THR A 28 10.13 2.37 2.20
C THR A 28 10.04 0.99 2.85
N LEU A 29 9.22 0.09 2.31
CA LEU A 29 9.14 -1.28 2.78
C LEU A 29 10.42 -2.05 2.40
N SER A 30 10.94 -2.82 3.35
CA SER A 30 11.99 -3.81 3.11
C SER A 30 11.47 -4.95 2.22
N ASN A 31 12.39 -5.72 1.63
CA ASN A 31 12.02 -6.83 0.73
C ASN A 31 11.05 -7.81 1.39
N ARG A 32 11.29 -8.19 2.66
CA ARG A 32 10.39 -9.10 3.40
C ARG A 32 9.05 -8.47 3.73
N GLU A 33 9.01 -7.18 4.04
CA GLU A 33 7.75 -6.47 4.25
C GLU A 33 6.93 -6.36 2.96
N ARG A 34 7.58 -6.20 1.80
CA ARG A 34 6.90 -6.22 0.48
C ARG A 34 6.32 -7.59 0.16
N GLU A 35 7.06 -8.67 0.40
CA GLU A 35 6.55 -10.04 0.23
C GLU A 35 5.30 -10.28 1.09
N VAL A 36 5.37 -9.93 2.39
CA VAL A 36 4.22 -10.05 3.30
C VAL A 36 3.06 -9.16 2.86
N PHE A 37 3.34 -7.92 2.45
CA PHE A 37 2.32 -6.99 1.97
C PHE A 37 1.62 -7.51 0.71
N GLN A 38 2.36 -8.04 -0.25
CA GLN A 38 1.84 -8.60 -1.48
C GLN A 38 0.90 -9.78 -1.20
N LEU A 39 1.29 -10.72 -0.33
CA LEU A 39 0.42 -11.84 0.05
C LEU A 39 -0.87 -11.35 0.74
N ILE A 40 -0.80 -10.30 1.56
CA ILE A 40 -1.98 -9.68 2.17
C ILE A 40 -2.89 -9.05 1.09
N ALA A 41 -2.30 -8.36 0.12
CA ALA A 41 -3.02 -7.76 -1.01
C ALA A 41 -3.74 -8.80 -1.87
N GLU A 42 -3.12 -9.97 -2.04
CA GLU A 42 -3.69 -11.13 -2.74
C GLU A 42 -4.75 -11.87 -1.91
N GLY A 43 -5.00 -11.45 -0.66
CA GLY A 43 -6.05 -12.00 0.21
C GLY A 43 -5.61 -13.19 1.07
N PHE A 44 -4.30 -13.45 1.19
CA PHE A 44 -3.80 -14.56 2.00
C PHE A 44 -4.07 -14.33 3.49
N THR A 45 -4.50 -15.38 4.16
CA THR A 45 -4.64 -15.38 5.62
C THR A 45 -3.28 -15.44 6.30
N THR A 46 -3.20 -15.00 7.57
CA THR A 46 -1.96 -15.10 8.36
C THR A 46 -1.37 -16.52 8.36
N LYS A 47 -2.22 -17.57 8.39
CA LYS A 47 -1.76 -18.96 8.33
C LYS A 47 -1.12 -19.31 7.00
N GLN A 48 -1.76 -18.92 5.89
CA GLN A 48 -1.19 -19.15 4.56
C GLN A 48 0.12 -18.38 4.38
N ILE A 49 0.25 -17.16 4.91
CA ILE A 49 1.51 -16.39 4.86
C ILE A 49 2.61 -17.10 5.65
N THR A 50 2.31 -17.63 6.84
CA THR A 50 3.29 -18.37 7.63
C THR A 50 3.78 -19.62 6.91
N GLU A 51 2.88 -20.33 6.22
CA GLU A 51 3.20 -21.52 5.42
C GLU A 51 4.00 -21.15 4.17
N THR A 52 3.61 -20.08 3.47
CA THR A 52 4.24 -19.63 2.21
C THR A 52 5.66 -19.12 2.44
N LEU A 53 5.89 -18.36 3.51
CA LEU A 53 7.18 -17.74 3.81
C LEU A 53 8.01 -18.54 4.84
N CYS A 54 7.49 -19.66 5.35
CA CYS A 54 8.13 -20.48 6.38
C CYS A 54 8.55 -19.69 7.64
N ILE A 55 7.69 -18.77 8.11
CA ILE A 55 7.93 -17.92 9.29
C ILE A 55 6.82 -18.09 10.34
N SER A 56 7.09 -17.70 11.58
CA SER A 56 6.11 -17.80 12.65
C SER A 56 4.98 -16.75 12.52
N THR A 57 3.84 -17.04 13.16
CA THR A 57 2.71 -16.11 13.23
C THR A 57 3.09 -14.80 13.94
N SER A 58 4.00 -14.84 14.92
CA SER A 58 4.52 -13.65 15.58
C SER A 58 5.34 -12.80 14.62
N THR A 59 6.18 -13.40 13.78
CA THR A 59 6.95 -12.69 12.75
C THR A 59 6.04 -12.03 11.72
N VAL A 60 4.98 -12.70 11.26
CA VAL A 60 3.98 -12.08 10.36
C VAL A 60 3.30 -10.88 11.04
N LYS A 61 2.94 -10.98 12.33
CA LYS A 61 2.36 -9.85 13.08
C LYS A 61 3.33 -8.68 13.17
N SER A 62 4.61 -8.93 13.46
CA SER A 62 5.65 -7.89 13.49
C SER A 62 5.82 -7.22 12.13
N HIS A 63 5.90 -7.98 11.04
CA HIS A 63 5.94 -7.41 9.69
C HIS A 63 4.72 -6.54 9.40
N ARG A 64 3.50 -6.99 9.75
CA ARG A 64 2.28 -6.19 9.57
C ARG A 64 2.31 -4.88 10.34
N ALA A 65 2.81 -4.90 11.58
CA ALA A 65 2.98 -3.68 12.38
C ALA A 65 3.93 -2.69 11.71
N ASN A 66 5.10 -3.16 11.29
CA ASN A 66 6.10 -2.31 10.61
C ASN A 66 5.59 -1.77 9.28
N ILE A 67 4.88 -2.58 8.49
CA ILE A 67 4.26 -2.13 7.24
C ILE A 67 3.23 -1.02 7.51
N MET A 68 2.36 -1.20 8.50
CA MET A 68 1.38 -0.18 8.87
C MET A 68 2.04 1.13 9.28
N GLU A 69 3.08 1.06 10.11
CA GLU A 69 3.86 2.23 10.52
C GLU A 69 4.47 2.96 9.31
N LYS A 70 5.16 2.23 8.44
CA LYS A 70 5.83 2.78 7.24
C LYS A 70 4.86 3.35 6.22
N LEU A 71 3.70 2.72 6.03
CA LEU A 71 2.66 3.21 5.11
C LEU A 71 1.79 4.32 5.73
N GLY A 72 1.90 4.56 7.03
CA GLY A 72 1.08 5.50 7.79
C GLY A 72 -0.38 5.03 7.94
N LEU A 73 -0.58 3.73 8.07
CA LEU A 73 -1.89 3.09 8.23
C LEU A 73 -2.15 2.80 9.71
N THR A 74 -3.39 3.02 10.14
CA THR A 74 -3.80 2.83 11.54
C THR A 74 -4.63 1.58 11.78
N SER A 75 -4.98 0.84 10.71
CA SER A 75 -5.82 -0.35 10.81
C SER A 75 -5.39 -1.44 9.83
N PRO A 76 -5.41 -2.73 10.26
CA PRO A 76 -5.17 -3.87 9.38
C PRO A 76 -6.13 -3.98 8.20
N VAL A 77 -7.32 -3.39 8.29
CA VAL A 77 -8.28 -3.36 7.17
C VAL A 77 -7.80 -2.41 6.07
N GLN A 78 -7.07 -1.35 6.42
CA GLN A 78 -6.51 -0.41 5.45
C GLN A 78 -5.37 -1.03 4.64
N LEU A 79 -4.64 -2.00 5.21
CA LEU A 79 -3.57 -2.74 4.54
C LEU A 79 -4.08 -3.41 3.24
N GLY A 80 -5.19 -4.12 3.31
CA GLY A 80 -5.78 -4.77 2.12
C GLY A 80 -6.41 -3.79 1.12
N ARG A 81 -6.74 -2.57 1.54
CA ARG A 81 -7.27 -1.49 0.67
C ARG A 81 -6.18 -0.58 0.10
N PHE A 82 -4.95 -0.72 0.58
CA PHE A 82 -3.82 0.10 0.15
C PHE A 82 -3.25 -0.40 -1.19
N ALA A 83 -3.33 -1.72 -1.39
CA ALA A 83 -2.96 -2.39 -2.62
C ALA A 83 -3.87 -2.02 -3.80
#